data_AF-A0A5C4M1D4-F1
#
_entry.id   AF-A0A5C4M1D4-F1
#
_cell.length_a   1.000
_cell.length_b   1.000
_cell.length_c   1.000
_cell.angle_alpha   90.00
_cell.angle_beta   90.00
_cell.angle_gamma   90.00
#
_symmetry.space_group_name_H-M   'P 1'
#
loop_
_entity.id
_entity.type
_entity.pdbx_description
1 polymer ?
#
loop_
_entity_poly.entity_id
_entity_poly.type
_entity_poly.pdbx_seq_one_letter_code
_entity_poly.pdbx_strand_id
1 'polypeptide(L)'
;MAEQLRIRRITAYCLLGVCFVTALLIVLNLHTPVRTIAVLLFTGTAPGWALISYVNVRHLSVTWIGAVGLSLSVGLVVSQALVLTHAWHPEAAVLGLVFATAALLAHHVLRSRPRSVP
;
A
#
# COMPACT_ATOMS: atom_id res chain seq x y z
N MET A 1 9.22 -17.22 14.68
CA MET A 1 9.43 -15.75 14.65
C MET A 1 10.19 -15.29 13.40
N ALA A 2 11.31 -15.92 13.04
CA ALA A 2 12.05 -15.62 11.79
C ALA A 2 11.22 -15.81 10.51
N GLU A 3 10.40 -16.86 10.44
CA GLU A 3 9.53 -17.14 9.29
C GLU A 3 8.45 -16.07 9.07
N GLN A 4 7.82 -15.58 10.15
CA GLN A 4 6.85 -14.48 10.07
C GLN A 4 7.49 -13.17 9.57
N LEU A 5 8.73 -12.88 9.97
CA LEU A 5 9.46 -11.71 9.47
C LEU A 5 9.77 -11.85 7.97
N ARG A 6 10.11 -13.05 7.51
CA ARG A 6 10.34 -13.34 6.09
C ARG A 6 9.06 -13.14 5.27
N ILE A 7 7.93 -13.68 5.73
CA ILE A 7 6.61 -13.51 5.08
C ILE A 7 6.26 -12.02 4.99
N ARG A 8 6.35 -11.27 6.09
CA ARG A 8 6.07 -9.82 6.09
C ARG A 8 6.92 -9.05 5.08
N ARG A 9 8.21 -9.38 4.96
CA ARG A 9 9.10 -8.77 3.98
C ARG A 9 8.73 -9.12 2.54
N ILE A 10 8.43 -10.39 2.26
CA ILE A 10 7.99 -10.83 0.92
C ILE A 10 6.69 -10.09 0.56
N THR A 11 5.73 -10.04 1.47
CA THR A 11 4.48 -9.29 1.27
C THR A 11 4.75 -7.82 0.98
N ALA A 12 5.65 -7.17 1.72
CA ALA A 12 6.02 -5.78 1.46
C ALA A 12 6.63 -5.57 0.06
N TYR A 13 7.49 -6.49 -0.42
CA TYR A 13 8.00 -6.44 -1.79
C TYR A 13 6.92 -6.66 -2.85
N CYS A 14 6.01 -7.61 -2.64
CA CYS A 14 4.88 -7.82 -3.54
C CYS A 14 3.99 -6.58 -3.63
N LEU A 15 3.70 -5.93 -2.50
CA LEU A 15 2.90 -4.71 -2.45
C LEU A 15 3.63 -3.51 -3.07
N LEU A 16 4.95 -3.43 -2.96
CA LEU A 16 5.76 -2.46 -3.72
C LEU A 16 5.66 -2.70 -5.22
N GLY A 17 5.65 -3.98 -5.66
CA GLY A 17 5.38 -4.34 -7.04
C GLY A 17 4.01 -3.87 -7.51
N VAL A 18 2.97 -4.07 -6.70
CA VAL A 18 1.61 -3.56 -6.98
C VAL A 18 1.61 -2.03 -7.08
N CYS A 19 2.30 -1.33 -6.17
CA CYS A 19 2.45 0.13 -6.23
C CYS A 19 3.10 0.57 -7.55
N PHE A 20 4.20 -0.07 -7.95
CA PHE A 20 4.91 0.24 -9.18
C PHE A 20 4.04 0.01 -10.42
N VAL A 21 3.39 -1.15 -10.52
CA VAL A 21 2.50 -1.48 -11.64
C VAL A 21 1.33 -0.49 -11.72
N THR A 22 0.69 -0.18 -10.59
CA THR A 22 -0.41 0.79 -10.55
C THR A 22 0.04 2.17 -10.99
N ALA A 23 1.19 2.67 -10.49
CA ALA A 23 1.74 3.94 -10.95
C ALA A 23 2.02 3.94 -12.45
N LEU A 24 2.68 2.89 -12.96
CA LEU A 24 3.02 2.77 -14.37
C LEU A 24 1.77 2.78 -15.27
N LEU A 25 0.74 2.00 -14.92
CA LEU A 25 -0.51 1.94 -15.69
C LEU A 25 -1.26 3.28 -15.71
N ILE A 26 -1.22 4.04 -14.61
CA ILE A 26 -1.85 5.37 -14.54
C ILE A 26 -1.03 6.40 -15.33
N VAL A 27 0.29 6.44 -15.16
CA VAL A 27 1.16 7.42 -15.85
C VAL A 27 1.17 7.21 -17.36
N LEU A 28 1.16 5.97 -17.82
CA LEU A 28 1.02 5.63 -19.25
C LEU A 28 -0.41 5.81 -19.78
N ASN A 29 -1.35 6.18 -18.91
CA ASN A 29 -2.77 6.35 -19.20
C ASN A 29 -3.40 5.13 -19.92
N LEU A 30 -3.04 3.92 -19.48
CA LEU A 30 -3.53 2.68 -20.10
C LEU A 30 -4.92 2.33 -19.58
N HIS A 31 -5.93 2.39 -20.45
CA HIS A 31 -7.31 2.02 -20.13
C HIS A 31 -7.56 0.53 -20.37
N THR A 32 -6.98 -0.32 -19.53
CA THR A 32 -7.11 -1.77 -19.61
C THR A 32 -7.79 -2.33 -18.35
N PRO A 33 -8.45 -3.50 -18.41
CA PRO A 33 -9.00 -4.15 -17.22
C PRO A 33 -7.93 -4.45 -16.16
N VAL A 34 -6.69 -4.63 -16.59
CA VAL A 34 -5.53 -4.81 -15.71
C VAL A 34 -5.31 -3.58 -14.80
N ARG A 35 -5.52 -2.36 -15.30
CA ARG A 35 -5.46 -1.13 -14.49
C ARG A 35 -6.48 -1.16 -13.37
N THR A 36 -7.72 -1.52 -13.66
CA THR A 36 -8.79 -1.59 -12.65
C THR A 36 -8.43 -2.60 -11.56
N ILE A 37 -7.95 -3.79 -11.93
CA ILE A 37 -7.54 -4.82 -10.97
C ILE A 37 -6.36 -4.33 -10.13
N ALA A 38 -5.35 -3.73 -10.75
CA ALA A 38 -4.18 -3.21 -10.04
C ALA A 38 -4.53 -2.09 -9.05
N VAL A 39 -5.40 -1.15 -9.46
CA VAL A 39 -5.90 -0.08 -8.60
C VAL A 39 -6.70 -0.66 -7.44
N LEU A 40 -7.60 -1.62 -7.68
CA LEU A 40 -8.39 -2.26 -6.61
C LEU A 40 -7.52 -3.03 -5.62
N LEU A 41 -6.53 -3.79 -6.11
CA LEU A 41 -5.57 -4.48 -5.24
C LEU A 41 -4.77 -3.47 -4.41
N PHE A 42 -4.32 -2.39 -5.04
CA PHE A 42 -3.62 -1.31 -4.36
C PHE A 42 -4.50 -0.66 -3.27
N THR A 43 -5.63 -0.06 -3.64
CA THR A 43 -6.50 0.68 -2.73
C THR A 43 -7.13 -0.20 -1.66
N GLY A 44 -7.30 -1.49 -1.93
CA GLY A 44 -7.84 -2.45 -0.97
C GLY A 44 -6.83 -3.00 0.02
N THR A 45 -5.53 -2.96 -0.26
CA THR A 45 -4.55 -3.69 0.59
C THR A 45 -3.30 -2.91 0.94
N ALA A 46 -2.70 -2.15 0.02
CA ALA A 46 -1.33 -1.67 0.17
C ALA A 46 -1.19 -0.52 1.19
N PRO A 47 -2.02 0.54 1.18
CA PRO A 47 -1.92 1.64 2.15
C PRO A 47 -2.05 1.17 3.60
N GLY A 48 -3.03 0.32 3.88
CA GLY A 48 -3.25 -0.21 5.21
C GLY A 48 -2.19 -1.22 5.63
N TRP A 49 -1.63 -2.01 4.70
CA TRP A 49 -0.46 -2.84 5.02
C TRP A 49 0.76 -2.00 5.40
N ALA A 50 1.00 -0.90 4.69
CA ALA A 50 2.09 0.02 5.00
C ALA A 50 1.94 0.59 6.42
N LEU A 51 0.73 0.98 6.81
CA LEU A 51 0.43 1.52 8.14
C LEU A 51 0.49 0.45 9.25
N ILE A 52 -0.17 -0.69 9.06
CA ILE A 52 -0.23 -1.75 10.08
C ILE A 52 1.13 -2.38 10.35
N SER A 53 2.08 -2.25 9.42
CA SER A 53 3.46 -2.71 9.59
C SER A 53 4.21 -2.02 10.74
N TYR A 54 3.71 -0.87 11.21
CA TYR A 54 4.24 -0.14 12.36
C TYR A 54 3.61 -0.58 13.69
N VAL A 55 2.53 -1.36 13.64
CA VAL A 55 1.83 -1.88 14.82
C VAL A 55 2.22 -3.35 15.01
N ASN A 56 2.57 -3.71 16.25
CA ASN A 56 3.06 -5.05 16.55
C ASN A 56 1.90 -6.03 16.77
N VAL A 57 1.24 -6.46 15.68
CA VAL A 57 0.13 -7.41 15.72
C VAL A 57 0.67 -8.85 15.68
N ARG A 58 0.33 -9.68 16.69
CA ARG A 58 0.81 -11.07 16.80
C ARG A 58 0.16 -12.03 15.80
N HIS A 59 -1.10 -11.82 15.43
CA HIS A 59 -1.86 -12.72 14.57
C HIS A 59 -1.91 -12.24 13.11
N LEU A 60 -1.56 -13.13 12.18
CA LEU A 60 -1.49 -12.82 10.75
C LEU A 60 -2.87 -12.43 10.19
N SER A 61 -3.93 -13.16 10.56
CA SER A 61 -5.30 -12.89 10.10
C SER A 61 -5.78 -11.50 10.51
N VAL A 62 -5.52 -11.11 11.76
CA VAL A 62 -5.84 -9.77 12.28
C VAL A 62 -5.06 -8.69 11.52
N THR A 63 -3.81 -8.99 11.15
CA THR A 63 -2.99 -8.07 10.35
C THR A 63 -3.60 -7.85 8.96
N TRP A 64 -4.05 -8.91 8.28
CA TRP A 64 -4.68 -8.78 6.96
C TRP A 64 -6.03 -8.08 7.01
N ILE A 65 -6.90 -8.45 7.96
CA ILE A 65 -8.20 -7.80 8.14
C ILE A 65 -8.01 -6.31 8.44
N GLY A 66 -7.09 -6.00 9.36
CA GLY A 66 -6.76 -4.61 9.71
C GLY A 66 -6.17 -3.84 8.53
N ALA A 67 -5.29 -4.45 7.73
CA ALA A 67 -4.73 -3.81 6.54
C ALA A 67 -5.81 -3.47 5.51
N VAL A 68 -6.76 -4.37 5.26
CA VAL A 68 -7.87 -4.10 4.33
C VAL A 68 -8.75 -2.98 4.87
N GLY A 69 -9.18 -3.07 6.14
CA GLY A 69 -9.99 -2.05 6.78
C GLY A 69 -9.33 -0.67 6.74
N LEU A 70 -8.05 -0.57 7.10
CA LEU A 70 -7.28 0.68 7.05
C LEU A 70 -7.14 1.22 5.63
N SER A 71 -6.92 0.36 4.63
CA SER A 71 -6.79 0.80 3.24
C SER A 71 -8.09 1.43 2.74
N LEU A 72 -9.23 0.80 3.03
CA LEU A 72 -10.55 1.33 2.71
C LEU A 72 -10.82 2.64 3.45
N SER A 73 -10.50 2.73 4.75
CA SER A 73 -10.65 3.97 5.52
C SER A 73 -9.82 5.12 4.95
N VAL A 74 -8.55 4.88 4.58
CA VAL A 74 -7.70 5.89 3.93
C VAL A 74 -8.31 6.33 2.60
N GLY A 75 -8.77 5.39 1.78
CA GLY A 75 -9.42 5.69 0.50
C GLY A 75 -10.68 6.54 0.66
N LEU A 76 -11.51 6.24 1.67
CA LEU A 76 -12.71 7.02 2.00
C LEU A 76 -12.36 8.45 2.44
N VAL A 77 -11.39 8.61 3.33
CA VAL A 77 -10.97 9.94 3.82
C VAL A 77 -10.43 10.80 2.67
N VAL A 78 -9.57 10.23 1.81
CA VAL A 78 -9.04 10.94 0.64
C VAL A 78 -10.17 11.30 -0.32
N SER A 79 -11.08 10.37 -0.62
CA SER A 79 -12.22 10.63 -1.51
C SER A 79 -13.11 11.75 -0.96
N GLN A 80 -13.42 11.72 0.34
CA GLN A 80 -14.21 12.75 0.99
C GLN A 80 -13.51 14.11 0.94
N ALA A 81 -12.20 14.14 1.15
CA ALA A 81 -11.41 15.38 1.06
C ALA A 81 -11.45 15.97 -0.35
N LEU A 82 -11.33 15.16 -1.40
CA LEU A 82 -11.41 15.62 -2.79
C LEU A 82 -12.78 16.20 -3.12
N VAL A 83 -13.86 15.57 -2.63
CA VAL A 83 -15.23 16.07 -2.80
C VAL A 83 -15.39 17.42 -2.09
N LEU A 84 -14.97 17.52 -0.83
CA LEU A 84 -15.10 18.74 -0.03
C LEU A 84 -14.27 19.91 -0.55
N THR A 85 -13.12 19.63 -1.17
CA THR A 85 -12.22 20.65 -1.74
C THR A 85 -12.52 20.97 -3.21
N HIS A 86 -13.52 20.32 -3.81
CA HIS A 86 -13.84 20.40 -5.24
C HIS A 86 -12.65 20.05 -6.17
N ALA A 87 -11.65 19.31 -5.68
CA ALA A 87 -10.42 18.99 -6.39
C ALA A 87 -10.45 17.55 -6.96
N TRP A 88 -11.55 17.15 -7.60
CA TRP A 88 -11.76 15.76 -8.05
C TRP A 88 -10.80 15.33 -9.18
N HIS A 89 -9.63 14.84 -8.81
CA HIS A 89 -8.62 14.26 -9.70
C HIS A 89 -8.24 12.85 -9.20
N PRO A 90 -9.04 11.82 -9.51
CA PRO A 90 -8.86 10.49 -8.95
C PRO A 90 -7.53 9.85 -9.35
N GLU A 91 -7.02 10.07 -10.57
CA GLU A 91 -5.68 9.57 -10.95
C GLU A 91 -4.58 10.16 -10.09
N ALA A 92 -4.61 11.48 -9.87
CA ALA A 92 -3.61 12.19 -9.08
C ALA A 92 -3.65 11.75 -7.61
N ALA A 93 -4.86 11.54 -7.07
CA ALA A 93 -5.04 11.06 -5.70
C ALA A 93 -4.48 9.64 -5.52
N VAL A 94 -4.77 8.73 -6.46
CA VAL A 94 -4.21 7.37 -6.43
C VAL A 94 -2.68 7.41 -6.57
N LEU A 95 -2.12 8.22 -7.47
CA LEU A 95 -0.68 8.38 -7.59
C LEU A 95 -0.04 8.92 -6.31
N GLY A 96 -0.63 9.95 -5.70
CA GLY A 96 -0.16 10.49 -4.42
C GLY A 96 -0.16 9.44 -3.32
N LEU A 97 -1.23 8.64 -3.22
CA LEU A 97 -1.31 7.51 -2.29
C LEU A 97 -0.27 6.43 -2.60
N VAL A 98 -0.04 6.12 -3.88
CA VAL A 98 0.97 5.14 -4.30
C VAL A 98 2.36 5.58 -3.83
N PHE A 99 2.74 6.84 -4.05
CA PHE A 99 4.05 7.34 -3.61
C PHE A 99 4.18 7.33 -2.08
N ALA A 100 3.16 7.77 -1.35
CA ALA A 100 3.16 7.74 0.11
C ALA A 100 3.28 6.30 0.64
N THR A 101 2.51 5.37 0.06
CA THR A 101 2.50 3.95 0.44
C THR A 101 3.84 3.29 0.11
N ALA A 102 4.39 3.54 -1.08
CA ALA A 102 5.68 3.00 -1.50
C ALA A 102 6.82 3.50 -0.60
N ALA A 103 6.82 4.77 -0.22
CA ALA A 103 7.80 5.32 0.72
C ALA A 103 7.75 4.62 2.09
N LEU A 104 6.54 4.42 2.64
CA LEU A 104 6.35 3.71 3.90
C LEU A 104 6.75 2.23 3.82
N LEU A 105 6.38 1.53 2.74
CA LEU A 105 6.78 0.14 2.51
C LEU A 105 8.29 0.00 2.33
N ALA A 106 8.92 0.89 1.56
CA ALA A 106 10.37 0.91 1.40
C ALA A 106 11.07 1.13 2.74
N HIS A 107 10.60 2.09 3.54
CA HIS A 107 11.11 2.32 4.89
C HIS A 107 10.93 1.08 5.79
N HIS A 108 9.78 0.40 5.73
CA HIS A 108 9.54 -0.84 6.47
C HIS A 108 10.52 -1.96 6.07
N VAL A 109 10.77 -2.13 4.78
CA VAL A 109 11.72 -3.13 4.25
C VAL A 109 13.14 -2.84 4.73
N LEU A 110 13.56 -1.58 4.67
CA LEU A 110 14.89 -1.12 5.11
C LEU A 110 15.09 -1.32 6.62
N ARG A 111 14.11 -0.91 7.45
CA ARG A 111 14.14 -1.10 8.91
C ARG A 111 14.25 -2.57 9.31
N SER A 112 13.65 -3.45 8.53
CA SER A 112 13.61 -4.88 8.85
C SER A 112 14.94 -5.61 8.56
N ARG A 113 15.96 -4.95 8.00
CA ARG A 113 17.26 -5.60 7.66
C ARG A 113 17.98 -5.98 8.97
N PRO A 114 18.41 -7.25 9.14
CA PRO A 114 19.27 -7.59 10.27
C PRO A 114 20.54 -6.74 10.15
N ARG A 115 20.94 -6.06 11.24
CA ARG A 115 22.24 -5.38 11.30
C ARG A 115 23.29 -6.45 11.02
N SER A 116 24.02 -6.31 9.92
CA SER A 116 25.27 -7.05 9.72
C SER A 116 26.19 -6.62 10.86
N VAL A 117 26.37 -7.49 11.84
CA VAL A 117 27.38 -7.31 12.88
C VAL A 117 28.73 -7.42 12.16
N PRO A 118 29.61 -6.41 12.25
CA PRO A 118 30.98 -6.52 11.74
C PRO A 118 31.78 -7.57 12.51
#